data_AF-A0A7L2RX32-F1
#
_entry.id   AF-A0A7L2RX32-F1
#
_cell.length_a   1.000
_cell.length_b   1.000
_cell.length_c   1.000
_cell.angle_alpha   90.00
_cell.angle_beta   90.00
_cell.angle_gamma   90.00
#
_symmetry.space_group_name_H-M   'P 1'
#
loop_
_entity.id
_entity.type
_entity.pdbx_description
1 polymer ?
#
loop_
_entity_poly.entity_id
_entity_poly.type
_entity_poly.pdbx_seq_one_letter_code
_entity_poly.pdbx_strand_id
1 'polypeptide(L)'
;CLNDGVHYLRKMLSFRCPLQLNEDVSLQDKDTARLLSEGVFSDTHLLAMMYSGEMCYWGLKHCGEGKQESLESIDPVSNSDLGSGSQSVLLDFQETGKNMLTKYMAVCEGPLKSQGWNTTTAKQMLRDFEKCPQ
;
A
#
# COMPACT_ATOMS: atom_id res chain seq x y z
N CYS A 1 6.95 13.39 3.06
CA CYS A 1 6.73 13.25 1.60
C CYS A 1 6.42 11.79 1.20
N LEU A 2 7.38 10.85 1.29
CA LEU A 2 7.14 9.44 0.93
C LEU A 2 6.11 8.76 1.85
N ASN A 3 6.32 8.87 3.17
CA ASN A 3 5.41 8.34 4.18
C ASN A 3 3.98 8.86 3.99
N ASP A 4 3.84 10.16 3.74
CA ASP A 4 2.53 10.79 3.52
C ASP A 4 1.85 10.27 2.25
N GLY A 5 2.60 10.09 1.16
CA GLY A 5 2.06 9.55 -0.08
C GLY A 5 1.55 8.12 0.07
N VAL A 6 2.33 7.25 0.73
CA VAL A 6 1.88 5.88 1.06
C VAL A 6 0.66 5.93 2.00
N HIS A 7 0.67 6.81 3.00
CA HIS A 7 -0.45 7.00 3.92
C HIS A 7 -1.74 7.39 3.19
N TYR A 8 -1.70 8.38 2.29
CA TYR A 8 -2.89 8.84 1.57
C TYR A 8 -3.41 7.82 0.56
N LEU A 9 -2.53 7.09 -0.13
CA LEU A 9 -2.96 6.00 -1.02
C LEU A 9 -3.64 4.88 -0.23
N ARG A 10 -3.08 4.49 0.92
CA ARG A 10 -3.72 3.52 1.83
C ARG A 10 -5.07 4.00 2.33
N LYS A 11 -5.16 5.27 2.72
CA LYS A 11 -6.42 5.87 3.18
C LYS A 11 -7.47 5.88 2.07
N MET A 12 -7.07 6.12 0.82
CA MET A 12 -7.96 6.03 -0.34
C MET A 12 -8.49 4.60 -0.53
N LEU A 13 -7.60 3.59 -0.47
CA LEU A 13 -7.96 2.19 -0.58
C LEU A 13 -8.89 1.70 0.55
N SER A 14 -8.80 2.31 1.74
CA SER A 14 -9.64 1.96 2.90
C SER A 14 -10.90 2.82 3.02
N PHE A 15 -11.11 3.81 2.16
CA PHE A 15 -12.24 4.75 2.29
C PHE A 15 -13.58 4.08 1.96
N ARG A 16 -13.55 3.03 1.14
CA ARG A 16 -14.73 2.26 0.76
C ARG A 16 -14.81 1.01 1.63
N CYS A 17 -15.98 0.78 2.22
CA CYS A 17 -16.26 -0.49 2.87
C CYS A 17 -16.45 -1.55 1.77
N PRO A 18 -15.76 -2.70 1.83
CA PRO A 18 -16.06 -3.82 0.95
C PRO A 18 -17.54 -4.14 1.02
N LEU A 19 -18.17 -4.37 -0.12
CA LEU A 19 -19.60 -4.66 -0.12
C LEU A 19 -19.83 -6.04 0.51
N GLN A 20 -20.60 -6.08 1.60
CA GLN A 20 -21.19 -7.34 2.05
C GLN A 20 -22.26 -7.71 1.03
N LEU A 21 -21.89 -8.59 0.10
CA LEU A 21 -22.83 -9.10 -0.89
C LEU A 21 -23.84 -9.99 -0.15
N ASN A 22 -25.06 -9.49 0.00
CA ASN A 22 -26.19 -10.28 0.48
C ASN A 22 -26.41 -11.47 -0.47
N GLU A 23 -26.71 -12.64 0.07
CA GLU A 23 -27.00 -13.87 -0.71
C GLU A 23 -28.15 -13.67 -1.72
N ASP A 24 -29.01 -12.68 -1.47
CA ASP A 24 -30.16 -12.33 -2.32
C ASP A 24 -29.80 -11.49 -3.58
N VAL A 25 -28.59 -10.95 -3.67
CA VAL A 25 -28.12 -10.21 -4.85
C VAL A 25 -27.35 -11.17 -5.77
N SER A 26 -28.03 -11.67 -6.80
CA SER A 26 -27.37 -12.48 -7.84
C SER A 26 -26.46 -11.60 -8.71
N LEU A 27 -25.20 -11.47 -8.32
CA LEU A 27 -24.16 -11.03 -9.25
C LEU A 27 -23.90 -12.18 -10.23
N GLN A 28 -24.33 -12.00 -11.49
CA GLN A 28 -24.08 -12.98 -12.55
C GLN A 28 -22.58 -13.15 -12.84
N ASP A 29 -21.79 -12.11 -12.57
CA ASP A 29 -20.34 -12.16 -12.72
C ASP A 29 -19.62 -12.35 -11.37
N LYS A 30 -19.04 -13.54 -11.20
CA LYS A 30 -18.27 -13.93 -10.02
C LYS A 30 -16.99 -13.11 -9.87
N ASP A 31 -16.39 -12.66 -10.97
CA ASP A 31 -15.16 -11.87 -10.93
C ASP A 31 -15.44 -10.46 -10.45
N THR A 32 -16.54 -9.84 -10.93
CA THR A 32 -17.04 -8.58 -10.37
C THR A 32 -17.39 -8.71 -8.88
N ALA A 33 -18.09 -9.76 -8.47
CA ALA A 33 -18.39 -9.99 -7.05
C ALA A 33 -17.13 -10.04 -6.18
N ARG A 34 -16.09 -10.76 -6.67
CA ARG A 34 -14.80 -10.87 -5.99
C ARG A 34 -14.07 -9.53 -5.89
N LEU A 35 -14.08 -8.72 -6.95
CA LEU A 35 -13.50 -7.38 -6.92
C LEU A 35 -14.16 -6.50 -5.87
N LEU A 36 -15.50 -6.50 -5.82
CA LEU A 36 -16.28 -5.71 -4.87
C LEU A 36 -16.08 -6.15 -3.41
N SER A 37 -15.97 -7.46 -3.16
CA SER A 37 -15.68 -7.99 -1.81
C SER A 37 -14.24 -7.71 -1.34
N GLU A 38 -13.32 -7.49 -2.28
CA GLU A 38 -11.94 -7.07 -1.99
C GLU A 38 -11.80 -5.53 -1.92
N GLY A 39 -12.88 -4.78 -2.14
CA GLY A 39 -12.88 -3.32 -2.14
C GLY A 39 -12.26 -2.69 -3.39
N VAL A 40 -12.22 -3.39 -4.52
CA VAL A 40 -11.69 -2.92 -5.80
C VAL A 40 -12.84 -2.49 -6.70
N PHE A 41 -13.02 -1.18 -6.84
CA PHE A 41 -14.15 -0.61 -7.58
C PHE A 41 -13.76 0.04 -8.92
N SER A 42 -12.47 0.22 -9.17
CA SER A 42 -11.96 0.90 -10.36
C SER A 42 -10.46 0.68 -10.55
N ASP A 43 -9.98 0.97 -11.76
CA ASP A 43 -8.56 0.98 -12.12
C ASP A 43 -7.70 1.82 -11.17
N THR A 44 -8.26 2.91 -10.61
CA THR A 44 -7.58 3.75 -9.62
C THR A 44 -7.14 2.95 -8.38
N HIS A 45 -7.89 1.94 -7.97
CA HIS A 45 -7.51 1.08 -6.84
C HIS A 45 -6.28 0.23 -7.20
N LEU A 46 -6.25 -0.34 -8.41
CA LEU A 46 -5.10 -1.11 -8.90
C LEU A 46 -3.84 -0.24 -9.01
N LEU A 47 -3.98 0.95 -9.60
CA LEU A 47 -2.90 1.91 -9.71
C LEU A 47 -2.39 2.32 -8.33
N ALA A 48 -3.27 2.58 -7.37
CA ALA A 48 -2.86 2.93 -6.01
C ALA A 48 -2.15 1.80 -5.28
N MET A 49 -2.57 0.54 -5.47
CA MET A 49 -1.85 -0.61 -4.93
C MET A 49 -0.45 -0.72 -5.53
N MET A 50 -0.33 -0.64 -6.87
CA MET A 50 0.97 -0.67 -7.54
C MET A 50 1.88 0.47 -7.08
N TYR A 51 1.41 1.72 -7.16
CA TYR A 51 2.20 2.89 -6.76
C TYR A 51 2.58 2.86 -5.28
N SER A 52 1.68 2.42 -4.39
CA SER A 52 2.04 2.24 -2.97
C SER A 52 3.17 1.23 -2.80
N GLY A 53 3.12 0.12 -3.55
CA GLY A 53 4.17 -0.89 -3.57
C GLY A 53 5.50 -0.37 -4.10
N GLU A 54 5.50 0.37 -5.22
CA GLU A 54 6.70 0.98 -5.79
C GLU A 54 7.32 2.02 -4.85
N MET A 55 6.49 2.89 -4.24
CA MET A 55 6.96 3.87 -3.26
C MET A 55 7.62 3.18 -2.06
N CYS A 56 7.04 2.09 -1.56
CA CYS A 56 7.64 1.31 -0.49
C CYS A 56 8.95 0.62 -0.91
N TYR A 57 9.01 0.09 -2.14
CA TYR A 57 10.21 -0.54 -2.69
C TYR A 57 11.37 0.46 -2.78
N TRP A 58 11.13 1.64 -3.34
CA TRP A 58 12.14 2.68 -3.44
C TRP A 58 12.47 3.31 -2.08
N GLY A 59 11.49 3.39 -1.18
CA GLY A 59 11.68 3.78 0.21
C GLY A 59 12.72 2.92 0.90
N LEU A 60 12.55 1.59 0.90
CA LEU A 60 13.53 0.68 1.49
C LEU A 60 14.90 0.77 0.82
N LYS A 61 14.94 0.84 -0.51
CA LYS A 61 16.20 0.84 -1.26
C LYS A 61 17.07 2.08 -0.99
N HIS A 62 16.44 3.24 -0.76
CA HIS A 62 17.17 4.50 -0.55
C HIS A 62 17.24 4.92 0.94
N CYS A 63 16.34 4.46 1.81
CA CYS A 63 16.44 4.69 3.26
C CYS A 63 17.58 3.88 3.92
N GLY A 64 18.20 2.93 3.21
CA GLY A 64 19.47 2.31 3.63
C GLY A 64 20.72 3.13 3.30
N GLU A 65 20.64 4.10 2.38
CA GLU A 65 21.77 4.92 1.92
C GLU A 65 21.79 6.30 2.59
N GLY A 66 20.63 6.84 2.92
CA GLY A 66 20.48 8.01 3.77
C GLY A 66 20.21 7.55 5.20
N LYS A 67 21.26 7.52 6.02
CA LYS A 67 21.16 7.56 7.48
C LYS A 67 20.00 8.50 7.83
N GLN A 68 18.92 7.93 8.35
CA GLN A 68 17.86 8.56 9.14
C GLN A 68 18.23 10.01 9.39
N GLU A 69 17.68 10.94 8.60
CA GLU A 69 17.91 12.37 8.82
C GLU A 69 17.69 12.58 10.31
N SER A 70 18.80 12.93 10.95
CA SER A 70 18.93 12.94 12.38
C SER A 70 17.76 13.71 12.94
N LEU A 71 16.89 12.99 13.63
CA LEU A 71 16.10 13.57 14.69
C LEU A 71 17.15 14.17 15.63
N GLU A 72 17.41 15.47 15.44
CA GLU A 72 18.35 16.21 16.27
C GLU A 72 17.94 15.96 17.71
N SER A 73 18.86 15.39 18.48
CA SER A 73 18.75 15.31 19.92
C SER A 73 18.74 16.75 20.43
N ILE A 74 17.56 17.32 20.65
CA ILE A 74 17.41 18.52 21.47
C ILE A 74 17.16 18.03 22.89
N ASP A 75 18.05 18.47 23.77
CA ASP A 75 18.09 18.20 25.20
C ASP A 75 16.74 18.33 25.92
N PRO A 76 16.52 17.62 27.03
CA PRO A 76 15.26 17.64 27.75
C PRO A 76 15.21 18.83 28.72
N VAL A 77 14.78 20.02 28.27
CA VAL A 77 14.37 21.08 29.21
C VAL A 77 13.13 21.86 28.71
N SER A 78 12.01 21.58 29.38
CA SER A 78 10.90 22.46 29.80
C SER A 78 10.05 23.27 28.79
N ASN A 79 8.76 22.90 28.77
CA ASN A 79 7.55 23.76 28.69
C ASN A 79 7.43 24.82 27.59
N SER A 80 6.58 24.56 26.59
CA SER A 80 5.44 25.43 26.20
C SER A 80 4.70 24.86 24.98
N ASP A 81 3.41 25.17 24.91
CA ASP A 81 2.41 24.75 23.92
C ASP A 81 2.80 24.95 22.44
N LEU A 82 2.06 24.21 21.60
CA LEU A 82 1.77 24.40 20.16
C LEU A 82 2.52 23.49 19.17
N GLY A 83 1.77 22.60 18.53
CA GLY A 83 1.98 22.26 17.13
C GLY A 83 2.23 20.78 16.79
N SER A 84 1.16 20.06 16.49
CA SER A 84 1.13 19.00 15.46
C SER A 84 2.24 17.93 15.52
N GLY A 85 2.38 17.27 16.67
CA GLY A 85 3.05 15.96 16.72
C GLY A 85 2.19 14.90 16.05
N SER A 86 2.24 14.78 14.72
CA SER A 86 1.84 13.54 14.08
C SER A 86 2.77 12.46 14.65
N GLN A 87 2.24 11.65 15.56
CA GLN A 87 2.78 10.34 15.88
C GLN A 87 2.72 9.53 14.57
N SER A 88 3.65 9.79 13.65
CA SER A 88 3.74 9.04 12.41
C SER A 88 4.21 7.66 12.86
N VAL A 89 3.26 6.75 13.03
CA VAL A 89 3.55 5.32 13.08
C VAL A 89 4.53 5.07 11.93
N LEU A 90 5.77 4.75 12.28
CA LEU A 90 6.83 4.49 11.30
C LEU A 90 6.27 3.43 10.35
N LEU A 91 6.06 3.82 9.09
CA LEU A 91 5.50 2.91 8.10
C LEU A 91 6.54 1.81 7.88
N ASP A 92 6.13 0.57 8.14
CA ASP A 92 6.90 -0.58 7.69
C ASP A 92 6.75 -0.65 6.17
N PHE A 93 7.72 -0.07 5.45
CA PHE A 93 7.75 -0.10 3.99
C PHE A 93 7.84 -1.53 3.46
N GLN A 94 8.50 -2.45 4.16
CA GLN A 94 8.63 -3.83 3.69
C GLN A 94 7.28 -4.54 3.74
N GLU A 95 6.62 -4.54 4.89
CA GLU A 95 5.33 -5.17 5.06
C GLU A 95 4.26 -4.47 4.21
N THR A 96 4.22 -3.14 4.24
CA THR A 96 3.25 -2.35 3.47
C THR A 96 3.42 -2.60 1.97
N GLY A 97 4.67 -2.59 1.47
CA GLY A 97 4.98 -2.84 0.07
C GLY A 97 4.57 -4.24 -0.38
N LYS A 98 4.93 -5.26 0.41
CA LYS A 98 4.52 -6.66 0.15
C LYS A 98 3.00 -6.78 0.07
N ASN A 99 2.29 -6.27 1.08
CA ASN A 99 0.83 -6.37 1.14
C ASN A 99 0.14 -5.71 -0.06
N MET A 100 0.61 -4.55 -0.50
CA MET A 100 0.03 -3.84 -1.65
C MET A 100 0.28 -4.57 -2.97
N LEU A 101 1.51 -5.03 -3.21
CA LEU A 101 1.87 -5.73 -4.44
C LEU A 101 1.21 -7.11 -4.53
N THR A 102 1.10 -7.83 -3.42
CA THR A 102 0.39 -9.12 -3.38
C THR A 102 -1.09 -8.95 -3.71
N LYS A 103 -1.75 -7.92 -3.17
CA LYS A 103 -3.14 -7.59 -3.51
C LYS A 103 -3.29 -7.24 -4.99
N TYR A 104 -2.42 -6.36 -5.51
CA TYR A 104 -2.39 -6.02 -6.93
C TYR A 104 -2.26 -7.28 -7.81
N MET A 105 -1.33 -8.18 -7.49
CA MET A 105 -1.15 -9.43 -8.23
C MET A 105 -2.37 -10.34 -8.16
N ALA A 106 -2.95 -10.54 -6.98
CA ALA A 106 -4.11 -11.42 -6.81
C ALA A 106 -5.31 -10.96 -7.64
N VAL A 107 -5.48 -9.64 -7.79
CA VAL A 107 -6.54 -9.04 -8.62
C VAL A 107 -6.22 -9.16 -10.10
N CYS A 108 -5.00 -8.77 -10.52
CA CYS A 108 -4.57 -8.78 -11.92
C CYS A 108 -4.50 -10.19 -12.52
N GLU A 109 -4.02 -11.19 -11.76
CA GLU A 109 -3.91 -12.57 -12.23
C GLU A 109 -5.16 -13.42 -11.98
N GLY A 110 -6.09 -12.90 -11.18
CA GLY A 110 -7.39 -13.49 -10.91
C GLY A 110 -8.49 -12.83 -11.76
N PRO A 111 -9.39 -12.06 -11.14
CA PRO A 111 -10.59 -11.52 -11.81
C PRO A 111 -10.29 -10.63 -13.03
N LEU A 112 -9.08 -10.05 -13.14
CA LEU A 112 -8.70 -9.20 -14.27
C LEU A 112 -7.70 -9.83 -15.24
N LYS A 113 -7.51 -11.15 -15.20
CA LYS A 113 -6.48 -11.85 -16.02
C LYS A 113 -6.58 -11.57 -17.53
N SER A 114 -7.80 -11.39 -18.04
CA SER A 114 -8.06 -11.12 -19.46
C SER A 114 -7.93 -9.64 -19.84
N GLN A 115 -7.71 -8.74 -18.88
CA GLN A 115 -7.73 -7.28 -19.08
C GLN A 115 -6.33 -6.68 -19.38
N GLY A 116 -5.29 -7.51 -19.49
CA GLY A 116 -3.96 -7.07 -19.94
C GLY A 116 -3.12 -6.31 -18.92
N TRP A 117 -3.46 -6.36 -17.63
CA TRP A 117 -2.65 -5.74 -16.57
C TRP A 117 -1.25 -6.36 -16.48
N ASN A 118 -0.22 -5.49 -16.40
CA ASN A 118 1.17 -5.93 -16.31
C ASN A 118 1.57 -6.20 -14.86
N THR A 119 1.98 -7.43 -14.56
CA THR A 119 2.43 -7.85 -13.22
C THR A 119 3.94 -8.07 -13.11
N THR A 120 4.70 -7.85 -14.18
CA THR A 120 6.14 -8.18 -14.25
C THR A 120 6.95 -7.39 -13.22
N THR A 121 6.72 -6.08 -13.12
CA THR A 121 7.41 -5.21 -12.15
C THR A 121 7.03 -5.57 -10.71
N ALA A 122 5.73 -5.80 -10.43
CA ALA A 122 5.26 -6.20 -9.10
C ALA A 122 5.91 -7.51 -8.62
N LYS A 123 5.99 -8.51 -9.51
CA LYS A 123 6.68 -9.78 -9.24
C LYS A 123 8.16 -9.57 -8.92
N GLN A 124 8.83 -8.68 -9.64
CA GLN A 124 10.23 -8.40 -9.39
C GLN A 124 10.44 -7.77 -8.01
N MET A 125 9.65 -6.76 -7.66
CA MET A 125 9.72 -6.07 -6.37
C MET A 125 9.40 -7.01 -5.19
N LEU A 126 8.39 -7.89 -5.34
CA LEU A 126 8.08 -8.89 -4.30
C LEU A 126 9.26 -9.85 -4.05
N ARG A 127 9.88 -10.36 -5.12
CA ARG A 127 11.09 -11.20 -5.00
C ARG A 127 12.25 -10.46 -4.34
N ASP A 128 12.38 -9.17 -4.61
CA ASP A 128 13.43 -8.36 -3.97
C ASP A 128 13.13 -8.14 -2.47
N PHE A 129 11.86 -7.95 -2.10
CA PHE A 129 11.46 -7.84 -0.69
C PHE A 129 11.66 -9.13 0.12
N GLU A 130 11.70 -10.30 -0.52
CA GLU A 130 12.03 -11.58 0.11
C GLU A 130 13.53 -11.78 0.34
N LYS A 131 14.37 -11.13 -0.47
CA LYS A 131 15.84 -11.22 -0.39
C LYS A 131 16.47 -10.29 0.64
N CYS A 132 15.71 -9.37 1.22
CA CYS A 132 16.19 -8.42 2.22
C CYS A 132 15.78 -8.92 3.62
N PRO A 133 16.65 -9.68 4.34
CA PRO A 133 16.39 -10.06 5.72
C PRO A 133 16.48 -8.84 6.65
N GLN A 134 15.66 -8.86 7.70
CA GLN A 134 15.58 -7.85 8.76
C GLN A 134 16.87 -7.75 9.57
#